data_AF-A0A7V9IGN4-F1
#
_entry.id   AF-A0A7V9IGN4-F1
#
_cell.length_a   1.000
_cell.length_b   1.000
_cell.length_c   1.000
_cell.angle_alpha   90.00
_cell.angle_beta   90.00
_cell.angle_gamma   90.00
#
_symmetry.space_group_name_H-M   'P 1'
#
loop_
_entity.id
_entity.type
_entity.pdbx_description
1 polymer ?
#
loop_
_entity_poly.entity_id
_entity_poly.type
_entity_poly.pdbx_seq_one_letter_code
_entity_poly.pdbx_strand_id
1 'polypeptide(L)'
;MRLVDQWRRIAPALPERWSEARLALQPRDPARRARAASLLGPASPGQMGEELAFSVRRGGDGIGVDAISKLLAKIDEERIRATLRLVDAVEAAPREEAVPRERLLGEAWAQAVATLPADWSDLYCALELFSSDHLDRAAQLTAPLNPTRDPDRRAFRFRVAHSFGYGASPEMTARCLTRLDEEGIPGRVLILRALSDTHNVDTQGPVWRVGGKAV
;
A
#
# COMPACT_ATOMS: atom_id res chain seq x y z
N MET A 1 22.75 -15.52 -26.23
CA MET A 1 22.23 -14.17 -25.90
C MET A 1 22.65 -13.86 -24.48
N ARG A 2 23.25 -12.69 -24.24
CA ARG A 2 23.65 -12.23 -22.90
C ARG A 2 22.41 -11.91 -22.07
N LEU A 3 22.46 -12.11 -20.76
CA LEU A 3 21.36 -11.86 -19.82
C LEU A 3 20.90 -10.41 -19.86
N VAL A 4 21.81 -9.45 -20.00
CA VAL A 4 21.47 -8.03 -20.19
C VAL A 4 20.60 -7.84 -21.44
N ASP A 5 20.89 -8.56 -22.53
CA ASP A 5 20.11 -8.47 -23.75
C ASP A 5 18.73 -9.15 -23.59
N GLN A 6 18.62 -10.21 -22.77
CA GLN A 6 17.32 -10.82 -22.42
C GLN A 6 16.47 -9.85 -21.60
N TRP A 7 17.08 -9.19 -20.60
CA TRP A 7 16.39 -8.19 -19.78
C TRP A 7 15.91 -6.99 -20.60
N ARG A 8 16.72 -6.50 -21.55
CA ARG A 8 16.33 -5.43 -22.48
C ARG A 8 15.14 -5.79 -23.38
N ARG A 9 14.85 -7.09 -23.57
CA ARG A 9 13.64 -7.54 -24.28
C ARG A 9 12.44 -7.70 -23.35
N ILE A 10 12.67 -8.13 -22.10
CA ILE A 10 11.61 -8.33 -21.11
C ILE A 10 11.09 -6.98 -20.58
N ALA A 11 11.99 -6.06 -20.21
CA ALA A 11 11.62 -4.83 -19.52
C ALA A 11 10.63 -3.93 -20.29
N PRO A 12 10.75 -3.75 -21.62
CA PRO A 12 9.77 -2.99 -22.39
C PRO A 12 8.41 -3.67 -22.55
N ALA A 13 8.34 -4.99 -22.33
CA ALA A 13 7.09 -5.77 -22.43
C ALA A 13 6.29 -5.79 -21.12
N LEU A 14 6.81 -5.19 -20.05
CA LEU A 14 6.10 -5.07 -18.78
C LEU A 14 4.97 -4.02 -18.88
N PRO A 15 3.85 -4.19 -18.16
CA PRO A 15 2.75 -3.23 -18.16
C PRO A 15 3.21 -1.81 -17.78
N GLU A 16 2.68 -0.76 -18.39
CA GLU A 16 3.17 0.63 -18.18
C GLU A 16 3.31 1.01 -16.68
N ARG A 17 2.37 0.55 -15.86
CA ARG A 17 2.28 0.82 -14.41
C ARG A 17 2.76 -0.33 -13.52
N TRP A 18 3.63 -1.22 -13.98
CA TRP A 18 4.14 -2.32 -13.15
C TRP A 18 4.89 -1.81 -11.89
N SER A 19 4.73 -2.50 -10.77
CA SER A 19 5.40 -2.22 -9.49
C SER A 19 6.47 -3.25 -9.14
N GLU A 20 6.21 -4.52 -9.48
CA GLU A 20 7.12 -5.65 -9.28
C GLU A 20 7.13 -6.55 -10.52
N ALA A 21 8.33 -6.97 -10.94
CA ALA A 21 8.51 -7.98 -11.99
C ALA A 21 9.25 -9.18 -11.37
N ARG A 22 8.64 -10.36 -11.41
CA ARG A 22 9.20 -11.61 -10.88
C ARG A 22 9.90 -12.36 -11.99
N LEU A 23 11.18 -12.62 -11.79
CA LEU A 23 12.07 -13.22 -12.76
C LEU A 23 12.58 -14.56 -12.27
N ALA A 24 12.75 -15.49 -13.20
CA ALA A 24 13.46 -16.74 -12.99
C ALA A 24 14.71 -16.78 -13.88
N LEU A 25 15.85 -17.10 -13.28
CA LEU A 25 17.10 -17.31 -13.99
C LEU A 25 17.53 -18.77 -13.86
N GLN A 26 17.69 -19.43 -15.00
CA GLN A 26 18.13 -20.83 -15.08
C GLN A 26 19.51 -20.90 -15.73
N PRO A 27 20.58 -21.13 -14.94
CA PRO A 27 21.91 -21.43 -15.48
C PRO A 27 21.87 -22.74 -16.28
N ARG A 28 22.51 -22.75 -17.46
CA ARG A 28 22.60 -23.97 -18.30
C ARG A 28 23.49 -25.04 -17.68
N ASP A 29 24.49 -24.62 -16.93
CA ASP A 29 25.38 -25.50 -16.18
C ASP A 29 25.00 -25.46 -14.70
N PRO A 30 24.47 -26.57 -14.13
CA PRO A 30 24.09 -26.65 -12.72
C PRO A 30 25.23 -26.31 -11.76
N ALA A 31 26.49 -26.57 -12.12
CA ALA A 31 27.64 -26.26 -11.28
C ALA A 31 27.86 -24.75 -11.12
N ARG A 32 27.39 -23.94 -12.08
CA ARG A 32 27.51 -22.46 -12.05
C ARG A 32 26.38 -21.79 -11.28
N ARG A 33 25.37 -22.53 -10.84
CA ARG A 33 24.18 -21.98 -10.17
C ARG A 33 24.49 -21.30 -8.85
N ALA A 34 25.32 -21.91 -8.00
CA ALA A 34 25.73 -21.29 -6.75
C ALA A 34 26.44 -19.95 -6.99
N ARG A 35 27.29 -19.88 -8.03
CA ARG A 35 27.99 -18.65 -8.40
C ARG A 35 27.03 -17.58 -8.92
N ALA A 36 26.08 -17.95 -9.78
CA ALA A 36 25.05 -17.03 -10.26
C ALA A 36 24.20 -16.47 -9.10
N ALA A 37 23.84 -17.31 -8.13
CA ALA A 37 23.13 -16.89 -6.93
C ALA A 37 23.94 -15.89 -6.09
N SER A 38 25.26 -16.14 -5.91
CA SER A 38 26.14 -15.20 -5.22
C SER A 38 26.22 -13.83 -5.91
N LEU A 39 26.30 -13.80 -7.25
CA LEU A 39 26.31 -12.56 -8.02
C LEU A 39 24.98 -11.80 -7.94
N LEU A 40 23.88 -12.54 -7.82
CA LEU A 40 22.54 -11.99 -7.60
C LEU A 40 22.27 -11.64 -6.14
N GLY A 41 23.22 -11.80 -5.21
CA GLY A 41 23.02 -11.60 -3.77
C GLY A 41 22.20 -10.35 -3.38
N PRO A 42 22.44 -9.15 -3.94
CA PRO A 42 21.65 -7.96 -3.64
C PRO A 42 20.17 -8.04 -4.06
N ALA A 43 19.82 -8.90 -5.01
CA ALA A 43 18.44 -9.20 -5.41
C ALA A 43 17.80 -10.29 -4.54
N SER A 44 18.53 -10.85 -3.56
CA SER A 44 18.09 -11.93 -2.65
C SER A 44 17.38 -13.09 -3.38
N PRO A 45 18.05 -13.77 -4.32
CA PRO A 45 17.42 -14.81 -5.12
C PRO A 45 17.04 -16.01 -4.26
N GLY A 46 15.79 -16.45 -4.35
CA GLY A 46 15.33 -17.75 -3.86
C GLY A 46 15.70 -18.86 -4.83
N GLN A 47 15.96 -20.06 -4.32
CA GLN A 47 16.15 -21.25 -5.15
C GLN A 47 14.82 -21.99 -5.30
N MET A 48 14.40 -22.22 -6.55
CA MET A 48 13.20 -22.98 -6.87
C MET A 48 13.55 -24.08 -7.88
N GLY A 49 13.82 -25.28 -7.38
CA GLY A 49 14.34 -26.37 -8.20
C GLY A 49 15.68 -26.02 -8.84
N GLU A 50 15.70 -25.93 -10.17
CA GLU A 50 16.91 -25.57 -10.94
C GLU A 50 17.05 -24.06 -11.19
N GLU A 51 16.08 -23.26 -10.75
CA GLU A 51 16.00 -21.84 -11.07
C GLU A 51 16.30 -20.95 -9.87
N LEU A 52 16.77 -19.75 -10.16
CA LEU A 52 16.93 -18.66 -9.21
C LEU A 52 15.80 -17.66 -9.43
N ALA A 53 14.88 -17.56 -8.47
CA ALA A 53 13.75 -16.66 -8.50
C ALA A 53 14.07 -15.36 -7.75
N PHE A 54 13.79 -14.21 -8.35
CA PHE A 54 14.00 -12.91 -7.72
C PHE A 54 13.04 -11.86 -8.29
N SER A 55 12.84 -10.77 -7.55
CA SER A 55 11.93 -9.69 -7.95
C SER A 55 12.68 -8.41 -8.24
N VAL A 56 12.29 -7.66 -9.27
CA VAL A 56 12.72 -6.29 -9.56
C VAL A 56 11.56 -5.36 -9.22
N ARG A 57 11.83 -4.21 -8.59
CA ARG A 57 10.78 -3.28 -8.15
C ARG A 57 10.99 -1.86 -8.68
N ARG A 58 9.88 -1.17 -8.96
CA ARG A 58 9.83 0.22 -9.41
C ARG A 58 9.25 1.07 -8.28
N GLY A 59 10.07 1.53 -7.32
CA GLY A 59 9.55 2.32 -6.19
C GLY A 59 10.42 2.51 -4.95
N GLY A 60 11.67 2.03 -4.91
CA GLY A 60 12.60 2.27 -3.79
C GLY A 60 12.68 1.13 -2.78
N ASP A 61 11.62 0.34 -2.62
CA ASP A 61 11.68 -0.92 -1.87
C ASP A 61 12.21 -2.04 -2.78
N GLY A 62 13.41 -2.57 -2.50
CA GLY A 62 14.02 -3.69 -3.25
C GLY A 62 14.94 -3.28 -4.39
N ILE A 63 15.33 -4.26 -5.23
CA ILE A 63 16.29 -4.01 -6.33
C ILE A 63 15.62 -3.29 -7.51
N GLY A 64 16.18 -2.14 -7.88
CA GLY A 64 15.71 -1.34 -9.01
C GLY A 64 16.17 -1.85 -10.37
N VAL A 65 15.55 -1.32 -11.44
CA VAL A 65 15.79 -1.66 -12.85
C VAL A 65 17.26 -1.50 -13.27
N ASP A 66 17.91 -0.43 -12.83
CA ASP A 66 19.32 -0.18 -13.15
C ASP A 66 20.25 -1.11 -12.38
N ALA A 67 19.91 -1.39 -11.12
CA ALA A 67 20.69 -2.27 -10.26
C ALA A 67 20.67 -3.71 -10.78
N ILE A 68 19.50 -4.23 -11.18
CA ILE A 68 19.43 -5.59 -11.75
C ILE A 68 20.21 -5.68 -13.06
N SER A 69 20.18 -4.65 -13.91
CA SER A 69 20.94 -4.63 -15.15
C SER A 69 22.45 -4.79 -14.90
N LYS A 70 22.97 -4.17 -13.84
CA LYS A 70 24.37 -4.32 -13.41
C LYS A 70 24.69 -5.71 -12.89
N LEU A 71 23.78 -6.35 -12.15
CA LEU A 71 24.00 -7.72 -11.66
C LEU A 71 24.00 -8.73 -12.81
N LEU A 72 23.07 -8.60 -13.76
CA LEU A 72 23.04 -9.47 -14.94
C LEU A 72 24.31 -9.31 -15.81
N ALA A 73 24.82 -8.07 -15.92
CA ALA A 73 26.08 -7.81 -16.62
C ALA A 73 27.27 -8.56 -15.98
N LYS A 74 27.36 -8.60 -14.65
CA LYS A 74 28.41 -9.36 -13.94
C LYS A 74 28.33 -10.86 -14.21
N ILE A 75 27.12 -11.42 -14.32
CA ILE A 75 26.93 -12.83 -14.66
C ILE A 75 27.38 -13.10 -16.11
N ASP A 76 27.07 -12.19 -17.03
CA ASP A 76 27.54 -12.24 -18.42
C ASP A 76 29.07 -12.13 -18.54
N GLU A 77 29.70 -11.25 -17.76
CA GLU A 77 31.16 -11.07 -17.68
C GLU A 77 31.86 -12.35 -17.21
N GLU A 78 31.28 -13.06 -16.23
CA GLU A 78 31.76 -14.38 -15.79
C GLU A 78 31.42 -15.52 -16.76
N ARG A 79 30.82 -15.20 -17.92
CA ARG A 79 30.45 -16.16 -18.98
C ARG A 79 29.52 -17.27 -18.49
N ILE A 80 28.71 -17.00 -17.45
CA ILE A 80 27.71 -17.94 -16.96
C ILE A 80 26.52 -17.90 -17.90
N ARG A 81 26.38 -18.93 -18.75
CA ARG A 81 25.27 -19.02 -19.69
C ARG A 81 23.98 -19.38 -18.94
N ALA A 82 23.00 -18.49 -18.98
CA ALA A 82 21.70 -18.70 -18.35
C ALA A 82 20.55 -18.16 -19.22
N THR A 83 19.35 -18.64 -18.93
CA THR A 83 18.10 -18.14 -19.51
C THR A 83 17.36 -17.32 -18.45
N LEU A 84 16.89 -16.13 -18.81
CA LEU A 84 16.07 -15.27 -17.97
C LEU A 84 14.63 -15.29 -18.48
N ARG A 85 13.67 -15.51 -17.59
CA ARG A 85 12.24 -15.54 -17.90
C ARG A 85 11.47 -14.63 -16.97
N LEU A 86 10.47 -13.94 -17.52
CA LEU A 86 9.43 -13.29 -16.73
C LEU A 86 8.45 -14.37 -16.27
N VAL A 87 8.28 -14.49 -14.96
CA VAL A 87 7.30 -15.39 -14.34
C VAL A 87 5.97 -14.68 -14.19
N ASP A 88 6.01 -13.44 -13.69
CA ASP A 88 4.83 -12.66 -13.35
C ASP A 88 5.19 -11.17 -13.29
N ALA A 89 4.21 -10.30 -13.51
CA ALA A 89 4.34 -8.86 -13.36
C ALA A 89 3.14 -8.31 -12.58
N VAL A 90 3.42 -7.71 -11.43
CA VAL A 90 2.40 -7.09 -10.59
C VAL A 90 2.23 -5.65 -11.03
N GLU A 91 1.05 -5.32 -11.55
CA GLU A 91 0.67 -3.93 -11.78
C GLU A 91 0.59 -3.18 -10.45
N ALA A 92 1.16 -1.98 -10.40
CA ALA A 92 0.85 -1.08 -9.31
C ALA A 92 -0.66 -0.87 -9.33
N ALA A 93 -1.32 -1.15 -8.19
CA ALA A 93 -2.66 -0.64 -7.98
C ALA A 93 -2.65 0.84 -8.35
N PRO A 94 -3.71 1.37 -9.00
CA PRO A 94 -3.80 2.79 -9.27
C PRO A 94 -3.44 3.49 -7.98
N ARG A 95 -2.35 4.26 -8.02
CA ARG A 95 -2.02 5.16 -6.93
C ARG A 95 -3.22 6.09 -6.87
N GLU A 96 -4.15 5.82 -5.96
CA GLU A 96 -5.19 6.79 -5.62
C GLU A 96 -4.45 8.11 -5.50
N GLU A 97 -4.80 9.06 -6.35
CA GLU A 97 -4.13 10.35 -6.45
C GLU A 97 -3.80 10.80 -5.04
N ALA A 98 -2.50 10.95 -4.78
CA ALA A 98 -2.04 11.45 -3.51
C ALA A 98 -2.74 12.79 -3.34
N VAL A 99 -3.75 12.82 -2.46
CA VAL A 99 -4.44 14.06 -2.10
C VAL A 99 -3.33 15.04 -1.79
N PRO A 100 -3.31 16.22 -2.44
CA PRO A 100 -2.23 17.18 -2.28
C PRO A 100 -1.94 17.36 -0.79
N ARG A 101 -0.66 17.31 -0.42
CA ARG A 101 -0.19 17.49 0.97
C ARG A 101 -0.65 18.80 1.62
N GLU A 102 -1.25 19.68 0.82
CA GLU A 102 -1.73 21.02 1.18
C GLU A 102 -3.20 21.05 1.62
N ARG A 103 -3.97 19.97 1.45
CA ARG A 103 -5.38 19.99 1.88
C ARG A 103 -5.49 19.65 3.36
N LEU A 104 -6.00 20.60 4.14
CA LEU A 104 -6.29 20.43 5.56
C LEU A 104 -7.29 19.28 5.76
N LEU A 105 -7.06 18.45 6.77
CA LEU A 105 -7.88 17.29 7.10
C LEU A 105 -9.33 17.69 7.40
N GLY A 106 -9.55 18.80 8.11
CA GLY A 106 -10.88 19.32 8.40
C GLY A 106 -11.66 19.71 7.13
N GLU A 107 -11.00 20.36 6.18
CA GLU A 107 -11.61 20.72 4.89
C GLU A 107 -11.89 19.50 4.03
N ALA A 108 -10.94 18.56 3.97
CA ALA A 108 -11.11 17.31 3.25
C ALA A 108 -12.30 16.50 3.79
N TRP A 109 -12.49 16.49 5.11
CA TRP A 109 -13.65 15.88 5.75
C TRP A 109 -14.96 16.56 5.36
N ALA A 110 -15.04 17.89 5.46
CA ALA A 110 -16.25 18.63 5.11
C ALA A 110 -16.66 18.38 3.64
N GLN A 111 -15.69 18.37 2.73
CA GLN A 111 -15.92 18.05 1.32
C GLN A 111 -16.39 16.60 1.12
N ALA A 112 -15.78 15.63 1.80
CA ALA A 112 -16.15 14.23 1.69
C ALA A 112 -17.57 13.95 2.21
N VAL A 113 -17.98 14.59 3.33
CA VAL A 113 -19.34 14.45 3.86
C VAL A 113 -20.36 15.11 2.94
N ALA A 114 -20.02 16.24 2.31
CA ALA A 114 -20.93 16.96 1.40
C ALA A 114 -21.28 16.19 0.13
N THR A 115 -20.55 15.13 -0.23
CA THR A 115 -20.87 14.28 -1.39
C THR A 115 -21.77 13.10 -1.04
N LEU A 116 -22.06 12.87 0.25
CA LEU A 116 -22.88 11.75 0.68
C LEU A 116 -24.37 12.00 0.39
N PRO A 117 -25.16 10.94 0.14
CA PRO A 117 -26.62 11.03 0.09
C PRO A 117 -27.20 11.64 1.36
N ALA A 118 -28.26 12.45 1.28
CA ALA A 118 -28.83 13.13 2.45
C ALA A 118 -29.30 12.18 3.58
N ASP A 119 -29.55 10.90 3.26
CA ASP A 119 -30.02 9.86 4.16
C ASP A 119 -28.90 8.96 4.74
N TRP A 120 -27.64 9.32 4.52
CA TRP A 120 -26.51 8.59 5.10
C TRP A 120 -26.63 8.56 6.63
N SER A 121 -26.30 7.41 7.22
CA SER A 121 -26.52 7.13 8.65
C SER A 121 -25.23 6.80 9.38
N ASP A 122 -24.43 5.90 8.82
CA ASP A 122 -23.19 5.42 9.42
C ASP A 122 -22.05 5.40 8.41
N LEU A 123 -20.87 5.80 8.86
CA LEU A 123 -19.63 5.75 8.09
C LEU A 123 -18.59 4.90 8.82
N TYR A 124 -17.85 4.13 8.04
CA TYR A 124 -16.60 3.53 8.47
C TYR A 124 -15.46 4.29 7.82
N CYS A 125 -14.62 4.91 8.64
CA CYS A 125 -13.60 5.85 8.20
C CYS A 125 -12.20 5.37 8.52
N ALA A 126 -11.22 5.91 7.80
CA ALA A 126 -9.81 5.80 8.15
C ALA A 126 -9.12 7.17 8.13
N LEU A 127 -8.23 7.39 9.09
CA LEU A 127 -7.25 8.47 9.10
C LEU A 127 -5.88 7.84 8.90
N GLU A 128 -5.24 8.11 7.76
CA GLU A 128 -3.88 7.66 7.47
C GLU A 128 -2.90 8.83 7.62
N LEU A 129 -1.94 8.71 8.52
CA LEU A 129 -0.90 9.73 8.73
C LEU A 129 0.19 9.62 7.67
N PHE A 130 0.93 10.71 7.41
CA PHE A 130 2.06 10.68 6.49
C PHE A 130 3.42 10.37 7.13
N SER A 131 3.49 10.27 8.45
CA SER A 131 4.65 9.74 9.19
C SER A 131 4.17 8.91 10.38
N SER A 132 4.93 7.88 10.74
CA SER A 132 4.72 7.13 11.98
C SER A 132 5.04 7.95 13.23
N ASP A 133 5.86 8.99 13.13
CA ASP A 133 6.28 9.83 14.26
C ASP A 133 5.10 10.55 14.93
N HIS A 134 4.01 10.71 14.19
CA HIS A 134 2.81 11.39 14.68
C HIS A 134 1.79 10.43 15.30
N LEU A 135 2.03 9.12 15.34
CA LEU A 135 1.03 8.14 15.77
C LEU A 135 0.53 8.38 17.19
N ASP A 136 1.43 8.55 18.16
CA ASP A 136 1.05 8.71 19.55
C ASP A 136 0.28 10.01 19.77
N ARG A 137 0.76 11.10 19.15
CA ARG A 137 0.10 12.41 19.27
C ARG A 137 -1.25 12.42 18.57
N ALA A 138 -1.34 11.86 17.37
CA ALA A 138 -2.60 11.76 16.64
C ALA A 138 -3.60 10.87 17.39
N ALA A 139 -3.16 9.77 18.00
CA ALA A 139 -4.03 8.93 18.83
C ALA A 139 -4.64 9.72 20.00
N GLN A 140 -3.83 10.56 20.66
CA GLN A 140 -4.32 11.42 21.74
C GLN A 140 -5.33 12.47 21.25
N LEU A 141 -5.01 13.16 20.14
CA LEU A 141 -5.86 14.23 19.60
C LEU A 141 -7.18 13.69 19.02
N THR A 142 -7.17 12.45 18.54
CA THR A 142 -8.33 11.76 17.97
C THR A 142 -9.00 10.78 18.93
N ALA A 143 -8.59 10.73 20.20
CA ALA A 143 -9.19 9.85 21.21
C ALA A 143 -10.72 9.95 21.32
N PRO A 144 -11.35 11.15 21.17
CA PRO A 144 -12.82 11.25 21.15
C PRO A 144 -13.51 10.48 20.03
N LEU A 145 -12.80 10.13 18.95
CA LEU A 145 -13.33 9.31 17.86
C LEU A 145 -13.38 7.82 18.20
N ASN A 146 -12.83 7.42 19.35
CA ASN A 146 -12.61 6.04 19.76
C ASN A 146 -11.96 5.18 18.64
N PRO A 147 -10.81 5.62 18.09
CA PRO A 147 -10.22 4.93 16.96
C PRO A 147 -9.58 3.60 17.36
N THR A 148 -9.63 2.63 16.45
CA THR A 148 -8.81 1.42 16.50
C THR A 148 -7.59 1.59 15.61
N ARG A 149 -6.42 1.20 16.12
CA ARG A 149 -5.16 1.23 15.37
C ARG A 149 -5.12 0.11 14.33
N ASP A 150 -4.79 0.44 13.09
CA ASP A 150 -4.42 -0.56 12.06
C ASP A 150 -2.96 -0.98 12.25
N PRO A 151 -2.65 -2.23 12.65
CA PRO A 151 -1.28 -2.63 13.01
C PRO A 151 -0.31 -2.62 11.81
N ASP A 152 -0.83 -2.79 10.59
CA ASP A 152 -0.01 -2.96 9.38
C ASP A 152 0.18 -1.64 8.61
N ARG A 153 -0.56 -0.59 9.00
CA ARG A 153 -0.54 0.73 8.35
C ARG A 153 -0.25 1.80 9.37
N ARG A 154 -0.01 3.04 8.96
CA ARG A 154 0.05 4.24 9.81
C ARG A 154 -1.32 4.92 9.89
N ALA A 155 -2.34 4.13 10.22
CA ALA A 155 -3.74 4.54 10.15
C ALA A 155 -4.58 4.19 11.39
N PHE A 156 -5.59 5.01 11.63
CA PHE A 156 -6.65 4.79 12.59
C PHE A 156 -7.95 4.50 11.86
N ARG A 157 -8.77 3.60 12.40
CA ARG A 157 -10.11 3.31 11.90
C ARG A 157 -11.13 3.70 12.95
N PHE A 158 -12.21 4.35 12.53
CA PHE A 158 -13.23 4.83 13.45
C PHE A 158 -14.58 4.89 12.76
N ARG A 159 -15.63 5.04 13.56
CA ARG A 159 -17.01 5.12 13.08
C ARG A 159 -17.53 6.53 13.24
N VAL A 160 -18.37 6.97 12.30
CA VAL A 160 -19.10 8.23 12.38
C VAL A 160 -20.57 7.94 12.20
N ALA A 161 -21.41 8.51 13.06
CA ALA A 161 -22.86 8.39 13.01
C ALA A 161 -23.47 9.76 12.73
N HIS A 162 -24.43 9.85 11.81
CA HIS A 162 -25.01 11.13 11.37
C HIS A 162 -25.86 11.79 12.46
N SER A 163 -27.00 11.19 12.78
CA SER A 163 -27.97 11.73 13.76
C SER A 163 -28.13 10.85 14.99
N PHE A 164 -27.92 9.54 14.85
CA PHE A 164 -27.97 8.55 15.92
C PHE A 164 -27.09 7.35 15.56
N GLY A 165 -26.63 6.57 16.54
CA GLY A 165 -25.86 5.35 16.30
C GLY A 165 -24.52 5.29 17.03
N TYR A 166 -23.67 4.36 16.59
CA TYR A 166 -22.40 4.04 17.22
C TYR A 166 -21.24 4.63 16.42
N GLY A 167 -20.84 5.84 16.78
CA GLY A 167 -19.73 6.56 16.17
C GLY A 167 -19.63 7.98 16.72
N ALA A 168 -18.55 8.68 16.40
CA ALA A 168 -18.47 10.12 16.66
C ALA A 168 -19.46 10.87 15.75
N SER A 169 -19.89 12.07 16.15
CA SER A 169 -20.66 12.93 15.25
C SER A 169 -19.77 13.50 14.13
N PRO A 170 -20.34 13.97 13.01
CA PRO A 170 -19.58 14.64 11.95
C PRO A 170 -18.80 15.85 12.45
N GLU A 171 -19.38 16.61 13.38
CA GLU A 171 -18.79 17.81 13.95
C GLU A 171 -17.64 17.47 14.90
N MET A 172 -17.80 16.42 15.73
CA MET A 172 -16.71 15.93 16.58
C MET A 172 -15.55 15.41 15.73
N THR A 173 -15.86 14.71 14.64
CA THR A 173 -14.87 14.24 13.67
C THR A 173 -14.12 15.41 13.05
N ALA A 174 -14.85 16.42 12.55
CA ALA A 174 -14.25 17.64 12.00
C ALA A 174 -13.32 18.32 13.00
N ARG A 175 -13.77 18.49 14.25
CA ARG A 175 -12.99 19.12 15.33
C ARG A 175 -11.69 18.37 15.64
N CYS A 176 -11.73 17.03 15.67
CA CYS A 176 -10.53 16.24 15.91
C CYS A 176 -9.54 16.34 14.73
N LEU A 177 -10.04 16.38 13.49
CA LEU A 177 -9.21 16.55 12.30
C LEU A 177 -8.58 17.95 12.23
N THR A 178 -9.34 19.00 12.53
CA THR A 178 -8.81 20.37 12.63
C THR A 178 -7.71 20.49 13.69
N ARG A 179 -7.81 19.79 14.82
CA ARG A 179 -6.71 19.76 15.82
C ARG A 179 -5.42 19.16 15.28
N LEU A 180 -5.51 18.17 14.40
CA LEU A 180 -4.33 17.63 13.73
C LEU A 180 -3.73 18.65 12.77
N ASP A 181 -4.58 19.37 12.04
CA ASP A 181 -4.15 20.47 11.16
C ASP A 181 -3.46 21.59 11.95
N GLU A 182 -4.04 22.01 13.08
CA GLU A 182 -3.49 23.03 13.99
C GLU A 182 -2.12 22.64 14.56
N GLU A 183 -1.87 21.34 14.77
CA GLU A 183 -0.57 20.80 15.19
C GLU A 183 0.37 20.45 14.03
N GLY A 184 -0.05 20.72 12.78
CA GLY A 184 0.76 20.43 11.60
C GLY A 184 1.04 18.94 11.42
N ILE A 185 0.11 18.07 11.82
CA ILE A 185 0.20 16.61 11.65
C ILE A 185 -0.44 16.23 10.32
N PRO A 186 0.36 15.90 9.28
CA PRO A 186 -0.18 15.64 7.96
C PRO A 186 -0.76 14.23 7.84
N GLY A 187 -1.86 14.11 7.10
CA GLY A 187 -2.48 12.83 6.80
C GLY A 187 -3.55 12.93 5.72
N ARG A 188 -4.33 11.86 5.60
CA ARG A 188 -5.52 11.77 4.74
C ARG A 188 -6.65 11.12 5.51
N VAL A 189 -7.83 11.73 5.45
CA VAL A 189 -9.09 11.11 5.91
C VAL A 189 -9.81 10.44 4.73
N LEU A 190 -10.38 9.27 4.99
CA LEU A 190 -11.05 8.41 4.02
C LEU A 190 -12.38 7.92 4.58
N ILE A 191 -13.44 8.01 3.79
CA ILE A 191 -14.68 7.27 4.01
C ILE A 191 -14.53 5.93 3.28
N LEU A 192 -14.37 4.85 4.04
CA LEU A 192 -14.16 3.50 3.48
C LEU A 192 -15.49 2.87 3.07
N ARG A 193 -16.54 3.11 3.84
CA ARG A 193 -17.91 2.62 3.61
C ARG A 193 -18.91 3.62 4.17
N ALA A 194 -20.08 3.67 3.54
CA ALA A 194 -21.24 4.41 4.00
C ALA A 194 -22.47 3.49 3.97
N LEU A 195 -23.35 3.67 4.95
CA LEU A 195 -24.69 3.09 4.97
C LEU A 195 -25.70 4.23 5.03
N SER A 196 -26.85 4.03 4.40
CA SER A 196 -28.03 4.90 4.49
C SER A 196 -29.18 4.13 5.14
N ASP A 197 -30.08 4.89 5.76
CA ASP A 197 -31.30 4.42 6.40
C ASP A 197 -31.11 3.21 7.35
N THR A 198 -30.10 3.26 8.21
CA THR A 198 -29.85 2.19 9.19
C THR A 198 -30.81 2.31 10.37
N HIS A 199 -31.35 1.18 10.84
CA HIS A 199 -32.15 1.12 12.06
C HIS A 199 -31.47 0.21 13.07
N ASN A 200 -31.12 0.77 14.23
CA ASN A 200 -30.51 0.01 15.30
C ASN A 200 -31.55 -0.86 16.00
N VAL A 201 -31.12 -2.03 16.47
CA VAL A 201 -31.92 -2.89 17.35
C VAL A 201 -31.31 -2.79 18.75
N ASP A 202 -32.07 -2.23 19.69
CA ASP A 202 -31.59 -1.88 21.03
C ASP A 202 -30.29 -1.06 20.98
N THR A 203 -29.22 -1.54 21.63
CA THR A 203 -27.88 -0.96 21.67
C THR A 203 -26.97 -1.52 20.57
N GLN A 204 -27.51 -2.19 19.55
CA GLN A 204 -26.71 -2.79 18.48
C GLN A 204 -26.85 -1.97 17.21
N GLY A 205 -25.77 -1.27 16.87
CA GLY A 205 -25.61 -0.60 15.58
C GLY A 205 -25.15 -1.55 14.47
N PRO A 206 -24.99 -1.03 13.25
CA PRO A 206 -24.52 -1.83 12.13
C PRO A 206 -23.15 -2.46 12.39
N VAL A 207 -23.01 -3.72 11.96
CA VAL A 207 -21.76 -4.46 12.01
C VAL A 207 -21.03 -4.31 10.69
N TRP A 208 -19.91 -3.61 10.71
CA TRP A 208 -19.05 -3.47 9.54
C TRP A 208 -18.28 -4.76 9.31
N ARG A 209 -18.27 -5.26 8.07
CA ARG A 209 -17.43 -6.41 7.68
C ARG A 209 -16.40 -6.00 6.64
N VAL A 210 -15.12 -6.19 6.96
CA VAL A 210 -13.99 -5.96 6.05
C VAL A 210 -13.25 -7.28 5.86
N GLY A 211 -13.15 -7.77 4.62
CA GLY A 211 -12.53 -9.08 4.33
C GLY A 211 -13.25 -10.26 5.01
N GLY A 212 -14.57 -10.17 5.21
CA GLY A 212 -15.41 -11.20 5.85
C GLY A 212 -15.42 -11.16 7.38
N LYS A 213 -14.56 -10.37 8.03
CA LYS A 213 -14.48 -10.24 9.49
C LYS A 213 -15.20 -8.98 9.99
N ALA A 214 -15.86 -9.08 11.14
CA ALA A 214 -16.47 -7.93 11.81
C ALA A 214 -15.37 -6.99 12.34
N VAL A 215 -15.55 -5.68 12.17
CA VAL A 215 -14.64 -4.61 12.58
C VAL A 215 -15.36 -3.44 13.22
#